data_AF-Q6HGD4-F1
#
_entry.id   AF-Q6HGD4-F1
#
_cell.length_a   1.000
_cell.length_b   1.000
_cell.length_c   1.000
_cell.angle_alpha   90.00
_cell.angle_beta   90.00
_cell.angle_gamma   90.00
#
_symmetry.space_group_name_H-M   'P 1'
#
loop_
_entity.id
_entity.type
_entity.pdbx_description
1 polymer ?
#
loop_
_entity_poly.entity_id
_entity_poly.type
_entity_poly.pdbx_seq_one_letter_code
_entity_poly.pdbx_strand_id
1 'polypeptide(L)'
;MDETTAFIRGEEEVLLDGSVRRYGGTNFSESVKEAHDSSKASIQSRISNLESGGVKGTEKLKPRPLKPTKDRVSSSNKQSKLYKGPKRLTNAQRAKLIKDNFVKETSRTRTFTPQDMPGNKEFAKWFNNLTLDEFELAWADQKLRSIIESRIRYPGGLHEWHLVSRAPTFKLWGVKAEDIAEMRTIIEDVHFVNPIGKHGDIGSTTAHNELLKIIDSSLDYSTFKRSLKNWAHYRLKGGINSLPEGLR
;
A
#
# COMPACT_ATOMS: atom_id res chain seq x y z
N MET A 1 -46.98 18.27 28.89
CA MET A 1 -45.99 18.37 27.81
C MET A 1 -44.65 18.45 28.50
N ASP A 2 -43.87 17.39 28.39
CA ASP A 2 -42.53 17.31 28.97
C ASP A 2 -41.66 16.57 27.94
N GLU A 3 -40.58 17.21 27.50
CA GLU A 3 -39.71 16.74 26.41
C GLU A 3 -38.53 15.97 26.99
N THR A 4 -38.59 14.63 26.94
CA THR A 4 -37.42 13.79 27.22
C THR A 4 -36.63 13.53 25.94
N THR A 5 -35.48 14.19 25.83
CA THR A 5 -34.46 13.92 24.81
C THR A 5 -33.83 12.54 25.03
N ALA A 6 -34.04 11.62 24.08
CA ALA A 6 -33.41 10.29 24.10
C ALA A 6 -32.12 10.28 23.26
N PHE A 7 -31.00 10.00 23.92
CA PHE A 7 -29.71 9.67 23.32
C PHE A 7 -29.80 8.31 22.62
N ILE A 8 -29.59 8.26 21.30
CA ILE A 8 -29.49 6.98 20.58
C ILE A 8 -28.05 6.45 20.72
N ARG A 9 -27.89 5.54 21.67
CA ARG A 9 -26.77 4.59 21.78
C ARG A 9 -27.05 3.50 20.73
N GLY A 10 -26.16 3.31 19.76
CA GLY A 10 -26.29 2.26 18.75
C GLY A 10 -26.11 0.88 19.39
N GLU A 11 -27.21 0.18 19.62
CA GLU A 11 -27.25 -1.21 20.09
C GLU A 11 -27.35 -2.19 18.91
N GLU A 12 -26.65 -3.31 19.06
CA GLU A 12 -26.63 -4.47 18.15
C GLU A 12 -28.01 -5.11 18.02
N GLU A 13 -28.50 -5.34 16.80
CA GLU A 13 -29.55 -6.34 16.56
C GLU A 13 -28.91 -7.69 16.21
N VAL A 14 -29.11 -8.69 17.07
CA VAL A 14 -28.88 -10.10 16.79
C VAL A 14 -30.19 -10.70 16.28
N LEU A 15 -30.21 -11.21 15.05
CA LEU A 15 -31.37 -11.90 14.49
C LEU A 15 -31.50 -13.32 15.07
N LEU A 16 -32.75 -13.76 15.28
CA LEU A 16 -33.14 -15.01 15.94
C LEU A 16 -32.73 -16.31 15.22
N ASP A 17 -32.05 -16.25 14.08
CA ASP A 17 -31.52 -17.41 13.34
C ASP A 17 -30.00 -17.60 13.47
N GLY A 18 -29.32 -16.75 14.27
CA GLY A 18 -27.87 -16.83 14.50
C GLY A 18 -27.02 -16.29 13.33
N SER A 19 -27.62 -15.64 12.33
CA SER A 19 -26.89 -14.99 11.23
C SER A 19 -26.52 -13.54 11.55
N VAL A 20 -25.24 -13.20 11.41
CA VAL A 20 -24.72 -11.83 11.55
C VAL A 20 -24.74 -11.13 10.19
N ARG A 21 -25.52 -10.06 10.04
CA ARG A 21 -25.42 -9.16 8.87
C ARG A 21 -24.17 -8.30 8.99
N ARG A 22 -23.17 -8.56 8.13
CA ARG A 22 -21.98 -7.72 7.99
C ARG A 22 -22.29 -6.53 7.08
N TYR A 23 -22.36 -5.33 7.63
CA TYR A 23 -22.30 -4.11 6.82
C TYR A 23 -20.85 -3.85 6.38
N GLY A 24 -20.63 -3.82 5.07
CA GLY A 24 -19.52 -3.08 4.45
C GLY A 24 -18.10 -3.62 4.61
N GLY A 25 -17.87 -4.91 4.36
CA GLY A 25 -16.53 -5.45 4.10
C GLY A 25 -16.33 -5.73 2.62
N THR A 26 -15.62 -4.87 1.88
CA THR A 26 -15.20 -5.22 0.51
C THR A 26 -14.15 -6.33 0.60
N ASN A 27 -14.45 -7.50 0.04
CA ASN A 27 -13.52 -8.63 -0.07
C ASN A 27 -12.35 -8.25 -0.98
N PHE A 28 -11.29 -7.68 -0.38
CA PHE A 28 -10.08 -7.18 -1.03
C PHE A 28 -9.34 -8.23 -1.89
N SER A 29 -9.60 -9.53 -1.68
CA SER A 29 -8.96 -10.61 -2.44
C SER A 29 -9.52 -10.83 -3.85
N GLU A 30 -10.77 -10.43 -4.10
CA GLU A 30 -11.44 -10.68 -5.39
C GLU A 30 -11.18 -9.55 -6.40
N SER A 31 -11.19 -8.30 -5.92
CA SER A 31 -10.89 -7.12 -6.74
C SER A 31 -9.45 -7.06 -7.27
N VAL A 32 -8.49 -7.68 -6.56
CA VAL A 32 -7.09 -7.76 -7.01
C VAL A 32 -6.91 -8.72 -8.18
N LYS A 33 -7.70 -9.80 -8.26
CA LYS A 33 -7.65 -10.74 -9.40
C LYS A 33 -8.24 -10.10 -10.65
N GLU A 34 -9.39 -9.45 -10.52
CA GLU A 34 -10.09 -8.81 -11.63
C GLU A 34 -9.30 -7.64 -12.25
N ALA A 35 -8.65 -6.82 -11.41
CA ALA A 35 -7.78 -5.74 -11.87
C ALA A 35 -6.52 -6.25 -12.58
N HIS A 36 -5.96 -7.38 -12.14
CA HIS A 36 -4.78 -7.98 -12.73
C HIS A 36 -5.08 -8.61 -14.11
N ASP A 37 -6.22 -9.28 -14.25
CA ASP A 37 -6.62 -9.89 -15.52
C ASP A 37 -7.04 -8.84 -16.55
N SER A 38 -7.72 -7.78 -16.11
CA SER A 38 -8.03 -6.62 -16.96
C SER A 38 -6.77 -5.89 -17.47
N SER A 39 -5.74 -5.78 -16.62
CA SER A 39 -4.46 -5.19 -17.01
C SER A 39 -3.68 -6.07 -18.00
N LYS A 40 -3.79 -7.40 -17.91
CA LYS A 40 -3.20 -8.33 -18.90
C LYS A 40 -3.89 -8.23 -20.25
N ALA A 41 -5.21 -8.14 -20.27
CA ALA A 41 -6.00 -8.04 -21.50
C ALA A 41 -5.70 -6.72 -22.27
N SER A 42 -5.55 -5.59 -21.57
CA SER A 42 -5.23 -4.29 -22.20
C SER A 42 -3.82 -4.24 -22.82
N ILE A 43 -2.86 -4.97 -22.25
CA ILE A 43 -1.51 -5.06 -22.80
C ILE A 43 -1.48 -5.97 -24.03
N GLN A 44 -2.23 -7.08 -24.02
CA GLN A 44 -2.30 -7.99 -25.16
C GLN A 44 -3.00 -7.36 -26.37
N SER A 45 -4.06 -6.56 -26.18
CA SER A 45 -4.72 -5.87 -27.29
C SER A 45 -3.86 -4.78 -27.94
N ARG A 46 -2.96 -4.14 -27.17
CA ARG A 46 -1.98 -3.19 -27.72
C ARG A 46 -0.91 -3.89 -28.55
N ILE A 47 -0.51 -5.11 -28.19
CA ILE A 47 0.50 -5.88 -28.93
C ILE A 47 -0.10 -6.43 -30.24
N SER A 48 -1.35 -6.93 -30.24
CA SER A 48 -2.00 -7.43 -31.46
C SER A 48 -2.25 -6.36 -32.52
N ASN A 49 -2.46 -5.11 -32.12
CA ASN A 49 -2.68 -3.99 -33.05
C ASN A 49 -1.39 -3.46 -33.69
N LEU A 50 -0.22 -3.82 -33.16
CA LEU A 50 1.08 -3.52 -33.77
C LEU A 50 1.50 -4.56 -34.82
N GLU A 51 0.96 -5.78 -34.77
CA GLU A 51 1.30 -6.87 -35.70
C GLU A 51 0.40 -6.90 -36.96
N SER A 52 -0.68 -6.12 -37.02
CA SER A 52 -1.63 -6.10 -38.15
C SER A 52 -1.55 -4.88 -39.08
N GLY A 53 -0.55 -4.01 -38.91
CA GLY A 53 -0.33 -2.82 -39.73
C GLY A 53 0.32 -3.12 -41.08
N GLY A 54 -0.45 -3.68 -42.03
CA GLY A 54 -0.06 -3.80 -43.43
C GLY A 54 0.14 -2.43 -44.09
N VAL A 55 1.38 -2.16 -44.50
CA VAL A 55 1.77 -0.96 -45.27
C VAL A 55 1.20 -1.03 -46.69
N LYS A 56 0.47 0.01 -47.12
CA LYS A 56 0.15 0.26 -48.54
C LYS A 56 0.46 1.71 -48.92
N GLY A 57 1.29 1.87 -49.96
CA GLY A 57 1.25 3.01 -50.89
C GLY A 57 2.36 4.05 -50.76
N THR A 58 3.46 3.86 -51.48
CA THR A 58 4.50 4.86 -51.78
C THR A 58 4.33 5.46 -53.17
N GLU A 59 4.71 6.73 -53.38
CA GLU A 59 5.26 7.29 -54.63
C GLU A 59 5.87 8.68 -54.31
N LYS A 60 7.06 9.15 -54.72
CA LYS A 60 8.10 8.75 -55.70
C LYS A 60 9.45 9.33 -55.25
N LEU A 61 10.57 8.59 -55.36
CA LEU A 61 11.90 9.14 -55.68
C LEU A 61 12.77 8.06 -56.36
N LYS A 62 13.49 8.45 -57.43
CA LYS A 62 14.25 7.62 -58.38
C LYS A 62 15.54 7.00 -57.78
N PRO A 63 16.05 5.86 -58.30
CA PRO A 63 17.13 5.09 -57.68
C PRO A 63 18.54 5.47 -58.19
N ARG A 64 19.56 5.27 -57.35
CA ARG A 64 20.99 5.17 -57.73
C ARG A 64 21.47 3.74 -57.41
N PRO A 65 22.19 3.03 -58.31
CA PRO A 65 22.53 1.63 -58.10
C PRO A 65 23.85 1.49 -57.31
N LEU A 66 23.87 0.60 -56.32
CA LEU A 66 25.10 0.04 -55.77
C LEU A 66 25.05 -1.49 -55.90
N LYS A 67 26.10 -2.03 -56.51
CA LYS A 67 26.32 -3.45 -56.82
C LYS A 67 26.74 -4.25 -55.58
N PRO A 68 26.68 -5.61 -55.64
CA PRO A 68 26.55 -6.49 -54.49
C PRO A 68 27.90 -7.09 -54.06
N THR A 69 28.06 -7.38 -52.76
CA THR A 69 29.00 -8.40 -52.31
C THR A 69 28.46 -9.16 -51.12
N LYS A 70 28.57 -10.49 -51.26
CA LYS A 70 28.25 -11.55 -50.31
C LYS A 70 29.14 -11.44 -49.07
N ASP A 71 28.60 -11.87 -47.92
CA ASP A 71 29.22 -12.83 -46.99
C ASP A 71 28.70 -12.64 -45.55
N ARG A 72 27.88 -13.60 -45.09
CA ARG A 72 27.78 -14.15 -43.72
C ARG A 72 26.49 -14.97 -43.63
N VAL A 73 26.56 -16.29 -43.68
CA VAL A 73 26.93 -17.20 -42.58
C VAL A 73 26.14 -16.92 -41.29
N SER A 74 25.44 -17.97 -40.91
CA SER A 74 24.53 -18.23 -39.81
C SER A 74 24.97 -17.80 -38.42
N SER A 75 23.94 -17.66 -37.58
CA SER A 75 23.92 -17.89 -36.12
C SER A 75 24.37 -16.73 -35.23
N SER A 76 23.40 -16.07 -34.59
CA SER A 76 23.39 -15.97 -33.12
C SER A 76 22.09 -15.38 -32.58
N ASN A 77 21.37 -16.27 -31.90
CA ASN A 77 20.52 -16.07 -30.75
C ASN A 77 20.91 -14.84 -29.90
N LYS A 78 20.00 -13.89 -29.67
CA LYS A 78 20.04 -12.95 -28.52
C LYS A 78 18.62 -12.52 -28.13
N GLN A 79 18.02 -13.34 -27.27
CA GLN A 79 16.92 -12.92 -26.39
C GLN A 79 17.35 -11.69 -25.59
N SER A 80 16.63 -10.59 -25.78
CA SER A 80 16.74 -9.40 -24.95
C SER A 80 16.28 -9.71 -23.53
N LYS A 81 17.25 -9.86 -22.61
CA LYS A 81 16.98 -9.90 -21.17
C LYS A 81 16.49 -8.53 -20.73
N LEU A 82 15.18 -8.38 -20.61
CA LEU A 82 14.52 -7.29 -19.90
C LEU A 82 15.09 -7.24 -18.47
N TYR A 83 15.79 -6.16 -18.11
CA TYR A 83 16.25 -5.93 -16.74
C TYR A 83 15.03 -5.81 -15.83
N LYS A 84 14.68 -6.91 -15.16
CA LYS A 84 13.78 -6.91 -14.02
C LYS A 84 14.63 -6.46 -12.84
N GLY A 85 14.34 -5.29 -12.27
CA GLY A 85 14.94 -4.84 -11.02
C GLY A 85 14.81 -5.92 -9.93
N PRO A 86 15.61 -5.84 -8.85
CA PRO A 86 15.65 -6.90 -7.84
C PRO A 86 14.24 -7.22 -7.34
N LYS A 87 13.85 -8.51 -7.45
CA LYS A 87 12.55 -8.98 -6.97
C LYS A 87 12.44 -8.68 -5.49
N ARG A 88 11.48 -7.84 -5.11
CA ARG A 88 11.12 -7.60 -3.71
C ARG A 88 10.68 -8.91 -3.06
N LEU A 89 11.31 -9.23 -1.93
CA LEU A 89 10.87 -10.31 -1.06
C LEU A 89 9.47 -9.98 -0.51
N THR A 90 8.56 -10.94 -0.61
CA THR A 90 7.24 -10.85 0.03
C THR A 90 7.40 -10.82 1.56
N ASN A 91 6.38 -10.37 2.29
CA ASN A 91 6.41 -10.38 3.76
C ASN A 91 6.70 -11.79 4.31
N ALA A 92 6.18 -12.83 3.67
CA ALA A 92 6.47 -14.23 4.04
C ALA A 92 7.93 -14.63 3.75
N GLN A 93 8.50 -14.17 2.63
CA GLN A 93 9.90 -14.44 2.30
C GLN A 93 10.87 -13.65 3.19
N ARG A 94 10.50 -12.42 3.59
CA ARG A 94 11.24 -11.65 4.59
C ARG A 94 11.18 -12.31 5.95
N ALA A 95 9.99 -12.73 6.40
CA ALA A 95 9.83 -13.43 7.67
C ALA A 95 10.65 -14.73 7.71
N LYS A 96 10.67 -15.49 6.61
CA LYS A 96 11.52 -16.69 6.49
C LYS A 96 13.01 -16.35 6.51
N LEU A 97 13.45 -15.35 5.76
CA LEU A 97 14.84 -14.91 5.73
C LEU A 97 15.32 -14.39 7.09
N ILE A 98 14.45 -13.69 7.82
CA ILE A 98 14.69 -13.24 9.19
C ILE A 98 14.82 -14.46 10.10
N LYS A 99 13.87 -15.40 10.06
CA LYS A 99 13.91 -16.63 10.86
C LYS A 99 15.17 -17.46 10.61
N ASP A 100 15.61 -17.52 9.36
CA ASP A 100 16.74 -18.36 8.94
C ASP A 100 18.11 -17.68 9.21
N ASN A 101 18.18 -16.33 9.26
CA ASN A 101 19.43 -15.57 9.47
C ASN A 101 19.51 -14.85 10.84
N PHE A 102 18.50 -14.94 11.69
CA PHE A 102 18.57 -14.36 13.02
C PHE A 102 19.64 -15.10 13.83
N VAL A 103 20.59 -14.33 14.35
CA VAL A 103 21.55 -14.77 15.36
C VAL A 103 20.79 -15.58 16.41
N LYS A 104 21.30 -16.79 16.72
CA LYS A 104 20.82 -17.68 17.78
C LYS A 104 20.13 -16.87 18.86
N GLU A 105 18.83 -17.10 19.01
CA GLU A 105 17.98 -16.71 20.13
C GLU A 105 18.82 -16.30 21.35
N THR A 106 19.22 -15.03 21.40
CA THR A 106 19.80 -14.51 22.63
C THR A 106 18.61 -14.41 23.57
N SER A 107 18.81 -14.75 24.84
CA SER A 107 17.77 -14.98 25.86
C SER A 107 16.93 -13.74 26.24
N ARG A 108 16.80 -12.75 25.34
CA ARG A 108 16.24 -11.41 25.56
C ARG A 108 15.26 -10.93 24.49
N THR A 109 15.03 -11.66 23.40
CA THR A 109 14.02 -11.24 22.40
C THR A 109 12.63 -11.53 22.94
N ARG A 110 11.85 -10.50 23.26
CA ARG A 110 10.48 -10.69 23.74
C ARG A 110 9.60 -11.20 22.60
N THR A 111 8.85 -12.25 22.87
CA THR A 111 7.76 -12.75 22.02
C THR A 111 6.43 -12.47 22.70
N PHE A 112 5.35 -12.42 21.92
CA PHE A 112 4.02 -12.06 22.41
C PHE A 112 2.99 -13.10 22.00
N THR A 113 2.00 -13.29 22.85
CA THR A 113 0.74 -13.96 22.52
C THR A 113 -0.39 -12.94 22.45
N PRO A 114 -1.57 -13.27 21.87
CA PRO A 114 -2.70 -12.35 21.85
C PRO A 114 -3.11 -11.83 23.24
N GLN A 115 -2.88 -12.60 24.30
CA GLN A 115 -3.18 -12.25 25.69
C GLN A 115 -2.19 -11.22 26.26
N ASP A 116 -0.96 -11.19 25.75
CA ASP A 116 0.08 -10.25 26.17
C ASP A 116 -0.06 -8.88 25.48
N MET A 117 -0.90 -8.79 24.45
CA MET A 117 -1.03 -7.57 23.66
C MET A 117 -1.67 -6.44 24.46
N PRO A 118 -1.10 -5.22 24.43
CA PRO A 118 -1.64 -4.10 25.19
C PRO A 118 -3.03 -3.67 24.70
N GLY A 119 -3.82 -3.15 25.63
CA GLY A 119 -5.00 -2.35 25.30
C GLY A 119 -4.63 -0.99 24.68
N ASN A 120 -5.63 -0.25 24.18
CA ASN A 120 -5.41 1.03 23.50
C ASN A 120 -4.58 2.04 24.31
N LYS A 121 -4.80 2.12 25.63
CA LYS A 121 -4.12 3.07 26.52
C LYS A 121 -2.61 2.82 26.65
N GLU A 122 -2.21 1.56 26.65
CA GLU A 122 -0.81 1.15 26.84
C GLU A 122 -0.09 0.89 25.50
N PHE A 123 -0.81 0.94 24.38
CA PHE A 123 -0.28 0.57 23.08
C PHE A 123 0.91 1.44 22.66
N ALA A 124 0.84 2.75 22.87
CA ALA A 124 1.91 3.65 22.45
C ALA A 124 3.23 3.35 23.19
N LYS A 125 3.15 3.17 24.51
CA LYS A 125 4.28 2.76 25.35
C LYS A 125 4.84 1.40 24.92
N TRP A 126 3.98 0.41 24.67
CA TRP A 126 4.40 -0.90 24.18
C TRP A 126 5.12 -0.77 22.83
N PHE A 127 4.50 -0.11 21.84
CA PHE A 127 5.04 0.06 20.49
C PHE A 127 6.41 0.73 20.55
N ASN A 128 6.53 1.83 21.28
CA ASN A 128 7.77 2.61 21.38
C ASN A 128 8.91 1.81 22.04
N ASN A 129 8.59 0.97 23.04
CA ASN A 129 9.58 0.19 23.79
C ASN A 129 10.06 -1.09 23.09
N LEU A 130 9.45 -1.50 21.97
CA LEU A 130 9.95 -2.64 21.20
C LEU A 130 11.18 -2.28 20.39
N THR A 131 12.11 -3.23 20.26
CA THR A 131 13.09 -3.18 19.17
C THR A 131 12.38 -3.43 17.84
N LEU A 132 13.06 -3.15 16.72
CA LEU A 132 12.52 -3.45 15.40
C LEU A 132 12.28 -4.96 15.22
N ASP A 133 13.21 -5.79 15.68
CA ASP A 133 13.11 -7.25 15.54
C ASP A 133 11.94 -7.83 16.33
N GLU A 134 11.73 -7.36 17.57
CA GLU A 134 10.58 -7.76 18.38
C GLU A 134 9.25 -7.35 17.71
N PHE A 135 9.22 -6.15 17.13
CA PHE A 135 8.03 -5.68 16.40
C PHE A 135 7.77 -6.51 15.14
N GLU A 136 8.80 -6.81 14.34
CA GLU A 136 8.67 -7.64 13.12
C GLU A 136 8.25 -9.07 13.45
N LEU A 137 8.74 -9.65 14.54
CA LEU A 137 8.28 -10.96 15.03
C LEU A 137 6.79 -10.94 15.39
N ALA A 138 6.34 -9.92 16.13
CA ALA A 138 4.92 -9.75 16.43
C ALA A 138 4.08 -9.49 15.18
N TRP A 139 4.60 -8.70 14.24
CA TRP A 139 3.92 -8.35 12.98
C TRP A 139 3.80 -9.53 12.01
N ALA A 140 4.71 -10.50 12.08
CA ALA A 140 4.68 -11.71 11.26
C ALA A 140 3.54 -12.68 11.65
N ASP A 141 3.08 -12.64 12.91
CA ASP A 141 1.90 -13.40 13.34
C ASP A 141 0.61 -12.69 12.96
N GLN A 142 -0.28 -13.38 12.25
CA GLN A 142 -1.51 -12.79 11.71
C GLN A 142 -2.49 -12.31 12.80
N LYS A 143 -2.56 -13.01 13.94
CA LYS A 143 -3.47 -12.63 15.04
C LYS A 143 -2.94 -11.40 15.76
N LEU A 144 -1.65 -11.38 16.08
CA LEU A 144 -1.01 -10.23 16.69
C LEU A 144 -1.05 -9.02 15.77
N ARG A 145 -0.74 -9.19 14.48
CA ARG A 145 -0.85 -8.14 13.49
C ARG A 145 -2.24 -7.53 13.45
N SER A 146 -3.30 -8.34 13.45
CA SER A 146 -4.68 -7.82 13.49
C SER A 146 -4.93 -6.92 14.70
N ILE A 147 -4.41 -7.31 15.87
CA ILE A 147 -4.49 -6.49 17.09
C ILE A 147 -3.69 -5.19 16.91
N ILE A 148 -2.43 -5.26 16.48
CA ILE A 148 -1.57 -4.08 16.25
C ILE A 148 -2.25 -3.10 15.29
N GLU A 149 -2.73 -3.60 14.16
CA GLU A 149 -3.41 -2.76 13.18
C GLU A 149 -4.67 -2.11 13.77
N SER A 150 -5.45 -2.84 14.58
CA SER A 150 -6.60 -2.28 15.29
C SER A 150 -6.21 -1.18 16.28
N ARG A 151 -5.09 -1.34 17.00
CA ARG A 151 -4.61 -0.33 17.95
C ARG A 151 -4.13 0.94 17.26
N ILE A 152 -3.44 0.81 16.12
CA ILE A 152 -3.00 1.96 15.31
C ILE A 152 -4.21 2.73 14.76
N ARG A 153 -5.26 2.02 14.31
CA ARG A 153 -6.50 2.63 13.78
C ARG A 153 -7.44 3.18 14.86
N TYR A 154 -7.08 3.08 16.14
CA TYR A 154 -7.94 3.56 17.22
C TYR A 154 -7.67 5.05 17.55
N PRO A 155 -8.69 5.87 17.82
CA PRO A 155 -10.10 5.62 17.49
C PRO A 155 -10.32 5.63 15.96
N GLY A 156 -11.37 4.94 15.50
CA GLY A 156 -11.74 4.93 14.08
C GLY A 156 -12.27 6.29 13.60
N GLY A 157 -12.57 6.38 12.29
CA GLY A 157 -13.06 7.63 11.67
C GLY A 157 -11.95 8.56 11.16
N LEU A 158 -10.70 8.13 11.29
CA LEU A 158 -9.51 8.88 10.88
C LEU A 158 -8.79 8.13 9.74
N HIS A 159 -8.29 8.87 8.76
CA HIS A 159 -7.42 8.38 7.70
C HIS A 159 -5.97 8.45 8.15
N GLU A 160 -5.28 7.31 8.08
CA GLU A 160 -3.87 7.20 8.41
C GLU A 160 -2.95 7.51 7.22
N TRP A 161 -2.23 8.64 7.28
CA TRP A 161 -1.16 8.96 6.31
C TRP A 161 0.05 8.03 6.47
N HIS A 162 0.31 7.58 7.69
CA HIS A 162 1.20 6.47 7.99
C HIS A 162 0.44 5.16 7.82
N LEU A 163 0.32 4.70 6.56
CA LEU A 163 -0.52 3.55 6.24
C LEU A 163 -0.21 2.36 7.15
N VAL A 164 -1.24 1.90 7.86
CA VAL A 164 -1.14 0.86 8.89
C VAL A 164 -0.46 -0.41 8.38
N SER A 165 -0.70 -0.78 7.11
CA SER A 165 -0.08 -1.94 6.46
C SER A 165 1.45 -1.85 6.29
N ARG A 166 2.06 -0.72 6.63
CA ARG A 166 3.51 -0.43 6.63
C ARG A 166 4.04 -0.01 7.99
N ALA A 167 3.34 -0.32 9.08
CA ALA A 167 3.81 -0.06 10.44
C ALA A 167 5.28 -0.47 10.70
N PRO A 168 5.79 -1.63 10.19
CA PRO A 168 7.20 -1.97 10.40
C PRO A 168 8.18 -0.98 9.77
N THR A 169 7.84 -0.38 8.62
CA THR A 169 8.65 0.65 7.97
C THR A 169 8.73 1.92 8.83
N PHE A 170 7.61 2.34 9.42
CA PHE A 170 7.60 3.50 10.32
C PHE A 170 8.35 3.22 11.63
N LYS A 171 8.25 1.99 12.15
CA LYS A 171 9.04 1.53 13.29
C LYS A 171 10.54 1.56 12.99
N LEU A 172 10.95 1.08 11.81
CA LEU A 172 12.34 1.14 11.33
C LEU A 172 12.85 2.59 11.24
N TRP A 173 12.00 3.52 10.79
CA TRP A 173 12.35 4.94 10.74
C TRP A 173 12.28 5.65 12.10
N GLY A 174 11.94 4.96 13.18
CA GLY A 174 11.88 5.52 14.53
C GLY A 174 10.68 6.43 14.78
N VAL A 175 9.63 6.34 13.97
CA VAL A 175 8.39 7.12 14.18
C VAL A 175 7.67 6.56 15.41
N LYS A 176 7.24 7.43 16.33
CA LYS A 176 6.54 7.01 17.54
C LYS A 176 5.06 6.73 17.27
N ALA A 177 4.44 5.92 18.13
CA ALA A 177 3.01 5.62 18.01
C ALA A 177 2.13 6.87 18.15
N GLU A 178 2.52 7.82 18.99
CA GLU A 178 1.83 9.09 19.18
C GLU A 178 1.89 9.93 17.90
N ASP A 179 3.06 10.02 17.26
CA ASP A 179 3.23 10.72 15.99
C ASP A 179 2.34 10.10 14.89
N ILE A 180 2.26 8.77 14.82
CA ILE A 180 1.36 8.06 13.88
C ILE A 180 -0.10 8.43 14.17
N ALA A 181 -0.48 8.52 15.44
CA ALA A 181 -1.85 8.80 15.85
C ALA A 181 -2.26 10.27 15.61
N GLU A 182 -1.34 11.21 15.82
CA GLU A 182 -1.55 12.65 15.61
C GLU A 182 -1.53 13.02 14.13
N MET A 183 -0.75 12.31 13.32
CA MET A 183 -0.63 12.54 11.88
C MET A 183 -1.74 11.84 11.09
N ARG A 184 -2.97 11.90 11.59
CA ARG A 184 -4.19 11.42 10.92
C ARG A 184 -5.12 12.58 10.62
N THR A 185 -6.03 12.39 9.68
CA THR A 185 -7.06 13.38 9.31
C THR A 185 -8.44 12.74 9.40
N ILE A 186 -9.48 13.49 9.71
CA ILE A 186 -10.85 12.98 9.67
C ILE A 186 -11.16 12.48 8.26
N ILE A 187 -11.70 11.27 8.13
CA ILE A 187 -11.97 10.64 6.82
C ILE A 187 -12.80 11.54 5.90
N GLU A 188 -13.78 12.23 6.48
CA GLU A 188 -14.70 13.11 5.76
C GLU A 188 -14.01 14.31 5.12
N ASP A 189 -12.86 14.75 5.65
CA ASP A 189 -12.12 15.90 5.12
C ASP A 189 -11.14 15.50 3.99
N VAL A 190 -10.92 14.19 3.79
CA VAL A 190 -9.96 13.70 2.80
C VAL A 190 -10.59 13.65 1.40
N HIS A 191 -10.37 14.73 0.65
CA HIS A 191 -10.87 14.92 -0.71
C HIS A 191 -9.74 14.91 -1.75
N PHE A 192 -10.01 14.26 -2.88
CA PHE A 192 -9.08 14.10 -3.99
C PHE A 192 -9.45 15.00 -5.17
N VAL A 193 -8.44 15.48 -5.92
CA VAL A 193 -8.65 16.33 -7.12
C VAL A 193 -8.23 15.69 -8.44
N ASN A 194 -7.33 14.70 -8.42
CA ASN A 194 -6.78 14.08 -9.64
C ASN A 194 -6.73 12.54 -9.57
N PRO A 195 -7.78 11.81 -9.98
CA PRO A 195 -9.12 12.31 -10.32
C PRO A 195 -9.88 12.81 -9.09
N ILE A 196 -10.97 13.55 -9.33
CA ILE A 196 -11.87 14.01 -8.28
C ILE A 196 -12.45 12.80 -7.54
N GLY A 197 -12.49 12.88 -6.21
CA GLY A 197 -12.98 11.79 -5.37
C GLY A 197 -12.84 12.10 -3.89
N LYS A 198 -13.02 11.08 -3.06
CA LYS A 198 -12.88 11.19 -1.60
C LYS A 198 -12.43 9.87 -0.99
N HIS A 199 -12.00 9.91 0.25
CA HIS A 199 -11.67 8.70 0.98
C HIS A 199 -12.85 7.72 1.03
N GLY A 200 -12.56 6.43 0.83
CA GLY A 200 -13.57 5.35 0.79
C GLY A 200 -14.37 5.25 -0.52
N ASP A 201 -14.14 6.14 -1.49
CA ASP A 201 -14.90 6.23 -2.73
C ASP A 201 -13.97 6.27 -3.97
N ILE A 202 -14.46 6.81 -5.08
CA ILE A 202 -13.71 7.03 -6.31
C ILE A 202 -12.35 7.66 -6.01
N GLY A 203 -11.30 7.08 -6.62
CA GLY A 203 -9.92 7.55 -6.46
C GLY A 203 -9.24 7.12 -5.16
N SER A 204 -9.97 6.56 -4.18
CA SER A 204 -9.41 6.09 -2.90
C SER A 204 -8.39 4.98 -3.08
N THR A 205 -8.72 3.93 -3.83
CA THR A 205 -7.77 2.82 -4.09
C THR A 205 -6.50 3.32 -4.79
N THR A 206 -6.64 4.23 -5.75
CA THR A 206 -5.49 4.85 -6.44
C THR A 206 -4.64 5.64 -5.46
N ALA A 207 -5.26 6.49 -4.62
CA ALA A 207 -4.55 7.27 -3.59
C ALA A 207 -3.74 6.36 -2.66
N HIS A 208 -4.37 5.31 -2.11
CA HIS A 208 -3.69 4.36 -1.23
C HIS A 208 -2.51 3.67 -1.93
N ASN A 209 -2.66 3.25 -3.19
CA ASN A 209 -1.59 2.62 -3.95
C ASN A 209 -0.42 3.57 -4.22
N GLU A 210 -0.69 4.86 -4.42
CA GLU A 210 0.35 5.88 -4.58
C GLU A 210 1.07 6.15 -3.25
N LEU A 211 0.34 6.26 -2.14
CA LEU A 211 0.92 6.39 -0.80
C LEU A 211 1.80 5.19 -0.45
N LEU A 212 1.35 3.97 -0.75
CA LEU A 212 2.16 2.76 -0.61
C LEU A 212 3.47 2.85 -1.41
N LYS A 213 3.44 3.33 -2.65
CA LYS A 213 4.65 3.54 -3.47
C LYS A 213 5.58 4.57 -2.84
N ILE A 214 5.05 5.66 -2.30
CA ILE A 214 5.84 6.70 -1.63
C ILE A 214 6.56 6.13 -0.41
N ILE A 215 5.83 5.43 0.47
CA ILE A 215 6.42 4.77 1.65
C ILE A 215 7.50 3.79 1.22
N ASP A 216 7.15 2.90 0.30
CA ASP A 216 8.01 1.80 -0.10
C ASP A 216 9.26 2.25 -0.87
N SER A 217 9.25 3.43 -1.50
CA SER A 217 10.40 3.98 -2.24
C SER A 217 11.23 4.97 -1.44
N SER A 218 10.76 5.39 -0.26
CA SER A 218 11.48 6.30 0.62
C SER A 218 12.57 5.57 1.39
N LEU A 219 13.74 6.18 1.50
CA LEU A 219 14.86 5.62 2.25
C LEU A 219 14.71 5.85 3.75
N ASP A 220 14.15 7.00 4.11
CA ASP A 220 13.97 7.47 5.48
C ASP A 220 12.68 8.29 5.61
N TYR A 221 12.36 8.66 6.85
CA TYR A 221 11.15 9.42 7.15
C TYR A 221 11.15 10.82 6.51
N SER A 222 12.31 11.45 6.38
CA SER A 222 12.44 12.78 5.76
C SER A 222 12.06 12.73 4.27
N THR A 223 12.55 11.71 3.57
CA THR A 223 12.25 11.44 2.16
C THR A 223 10.78 11.09 1.96
N PHE A 224 10.20 10.31 2.88
CA PHE A 224 8.76 10.04 2.91
C PHE A 224 7.96 11.34 3.02
N LYS A 225 8.24 12.18 4.02
CA LYS A 225 7.53 13.45 4.22
C LYS A 225 7.64 14.35 2.98
N ARG A 226 8.83 14.50 2.40
CA ARG A 226 9.01 15.30 1.18
C ARG A 226 8.17 14.77 0.01
N SER A 227 8.19 13.47 -0.22
CA SER A 227 7.44 12.84 -1.30
C SER A 227 5.93 12.92 -1.08
N LEU A 228 5.48 12.77 0.17
CA LEU A 228 4.09 12.93 0.57
C LEU A 228 3.59 14.35 0.31
N LYS A 229 4.37 15.38 0.64
CA LYS A 229 4.02 16.79 0.37
C LYS A 229 3.82 17.05 -1.12
N ASN A 230 4.75 16.57 -1.95
CA ASN A 230 4.64 16.69 -3.40
C ASN A 230 3.40 15.98 -3.94
N TRP A 231 3.13 14.78 -3.44
CA TRP A 231 1.92 14.04 -3.78
C TRP A 231 0.65 14.77 -3.33
N ALA A 232 0.65 15.37 -2.14
CA ALA A 232 -0.50 16.10 -1.59
C ALA A 232 -0.84 17.33 -2.44
N HIS A 233 0.15 18.10 -2.91
CA HIS A 233 -0.08 19.20 -3.86
C HIS A 233 -0.83 18.75 -5.12
N TYR A 234 -0.54 17.54 -5.60
CA TYR A 234 -1.17 17.00 -6.81
C TYR A 234 -2.52 16.33 -6.53
N ARG A 235 -2.68 15.66 -5.38
CA ARG A 235 -3.81 14.75 -5.13
C ARG A 235 -4.86 15.29 -4.18
N LEU A 236 -4.52 16.15 -3.23
CA LEU A 236 -5.47 16.60 -2.21
C LEU A 236 -6.09 17.95 -2.56
N LYS A 237 -7.40 18.06 -2.34
CA LYS A 237 -8.07 19.36 -2.33
C LYS A 237 -7.50 20.18 -1.17
N GLY A 238 -6.91 21.34 -1.45
CA GLY A 238 -6.18 22.15 -0.46
C GLY A 238 -4.67 21.86 -0.38
N GLY A 239 -4.17 20.90 -1.16
CA GLY A 239 -2.75 20.59 -1.26
C GLY A 239 -2.16 20.13 0.08
N ILE A 240 -0.95 20.61 0.39
CA ILE A 240 -0.25 20.28 1.65
C ILE A 240 -0.99 20.74 2.89
N ASN A 241 -1.81 21.79 2.82
CA ASN A 241 -2.52 22.33 3.98
C ASN A 241 -3.57 21.36 4.52
N SER A 242 -3.99 20.40 3.69
CA SER A 242 -4.91 19.33 4.06
C SER A 242 -4.23 18.18 4.79
N LEU A 243 -2.90 18.20 4.92
CA LEU A 243 -2.16 17.31 5.80
C LEU A 243 -2.12 17.88 7.24
N PRO A 244 -1.98 17.02 8.26
CA PRO A 244 -1.66 17.42 9.63
C PRO A 244 -0.34 18.19 9.70
N GLU A 245 -0.19 19.08 10.68
CA GLU A 245 0.96 20.00 10.79
C GLU A 245 2.32 19.28 10.73
N GLY A 246 2.48 18.13 11.40
CA GLY A 246 3.72 17.35 11.37
C GLY A 246 4.12 16.78 10.00
N LEU A 247 3.20 16.81 9.02
CA LEU A 247 3.38 16.35 7.64
C LEU A 247 3.40 17.50 6.61
N ARG A 248 3.15 18.74 7.02
CA ARG A 248 3.27 19.95 6.16
C ARG A 248 4.72 20.32 5.91
#